data_AF-A0A1F0E1W3-F1
#
_entry.id   AF-A0A1F0E1W3-F1
#
_cell.length_a   1.000
_cell.length_b   1.000
_cell.length_c   1.000
_cell.angle_alpha   90.00
_cell.angle_beta   90.00
_cell.angle_gamma   90.00
#
_symmetry.space_group_name_H-M   'P 1'
#
loop_
_entity.id
_entity.type
_entity.pdbx_description
1 polymer ?
#
loop_
_entity_poly.entity_id
_entity_poly.type
_entity_poly.pdbx_seq_one_letter_code
_entity_poly.pdbx_strand_id
1 'polypeptide(L)'
;MANFKFLETGYQLKKLKPKYNNFWYAGKLKNYWCLISVNFYEKKCSITIGAHKEDTHKSLIEILKDEPSLKKEKITTEDATITISYKIPFFTSSNRKKFDEIVETVISDLKRNDFSTGGFLDGTNDSTLSIVEIGQKYFYLTESELKKKSEDLELKREENINKKENFILGILGVIGVALLGILAYILAGIAGYYVWAIPAFLTAMASTVYKHLAGKISIMSSFVIFILLAVSLFIATFLEYAWRLYRIYKEEYIVTFMEVLKEAPQIILEVPDVKSAFTRDLLINGGILVLGFIITFISAYKAEDRFTKIKRIDDNKM
;
A
#
# COMPACT_ATOMS: atom_id res chain seq x y z
N MET A 1 3.20 -16.77 16.07
CA MET A 1 3.84 -15.49 16.46
C MET A 1 5.29 -15.64 16.95
N ALA A 2 5.83 -16.86 17.08
CA ALA A 2 7.17 -17.12 17.63
C ALA A 2 8.36 -16.78 16.70
N ASN A 3 8.14 -16.44 15.43
CA ASN A 3 9.18 -16.44 14.40
C ASN A 3 10.31 -15.40 14.58
N PHE A 4 10.11 -14.35 15.39
CA PHE A 4 11.10 -13.28 15.58
C PHE A 4 11.30 -12.85 17.04
N LYS A 5 10.89 -13.69 18.01
CA LYS A 5 11.11 -13.38 19.45
C LYS A 5 12.60 -13.23 19.80
N PHE A 6 13.49 -13.86 19.02
CA PHE A 6 14.93 -13.74 19.18
C PHE A 6 15.46 -12.31 18.96
N LEU A 7 14.72 -11.43 18.27
CA LEU A 7 15.07 -10.01 18.16
C LEU A 7 14.98 -9.31 19.52
N GLU A 8 13.97 -9.67 20.31
CA GLU A 8 13.76 -9.12 21.66
C GLU A 8 14.70 -9.79 22.67
N THR A 9 14.83 -11.12 22.63
CA THR A 9 15.59 -11.85 23.67
C THR A 9 17.08 -12.01 23.38
N GLY A 10 17.45 -12.18 22.11
CA GLY A 10 18.85 -12.41 21.70
C GLY A 10 19.57 -11.12 21.34
N TYR A 11 18.88 -10.20 20.67
CA TYR A 11 19.44 -8.91 20.24
C TYR A 11 18.98 -7.72 21.10
N GLN A 12 18.11 -7.94 22.09
CA GLN A 12 17.63 -6.92 23.01
C GLN A 12 16.99 -5.71 22.30
N LEU A 13 16.39 -5.94 21.13
CA LEU A 13 15.74 -4.89 20.37
C LEU A 13 14.36 -4.58 20.96
N LYS A 14 14.08 -3.29 21.11
CA LYS A 14 12.82 -2.77 21.60
C LYS A 14 11.74 -2.96 20.54
N LYS A 15 10.67 -3.68 20.89
CA LYS A 15 9.51 -3.84 20.03
C LYS A 15 8.68 -2.55 20.00
N LEU A 16 8.38 -2.06 18.80
CA LEU A 16 7.57 -0.87 18.58
C LEU A 16 6.13 -1.23 18.20
N LYS A 17 5.24 -0.23 18.18
CA LYS A 17 3.86 -0.41 17.75
C LYS A 17 3.80 -0.87 16.28
N PRO A 18 3.02 -1.90 15.94
CA PRO A 18 2.88 -2.33 14.56
C PRO A 18 2.30 -1.22 13.65
N LYS A 19 2.78 -1.16 12.40
CA LYS A 19 2.32 -0.21 11.37
C LYS A 19 2.13 -0.94 10.04
N TYR A 20 0.96 -0.79 9.43
CA TYR A 20 0.65 -1.39 8.12
C TYR A 20 1.08 -2.86 8.00
N ASN A 21 0.62 -3.71 8.92
CA ASN A 21 0.98 -5.13 9.03
C ASN A 21 2.46 -5.46 9.31
N ASN A 22 3.32 -4.45 9.50
CA ASN A 22 4.71 -4.63 9.91
C ASN A 22 4.84 -4.62 11.43
N PHE A 23 5.55 -5.61 11.95
CA PHE A 23 6.09 -5.59 13.30
C PHE A 23 7.46 -4.90 13.25
N TRP A 24 7.66 -3.92 14.13
CA TRP A 24 8.86 -3.09 14.15
C TRP A 24 9.68 -3.35 15.39
N TYR A 25 11.00 -3.37 15.23
CA TYR A 25 11.97 -3.49 16.30
C TYR A 25 13.06 -2.44 16.12
N ALA A 26 13.51 -1.84 17.21
CA ALA A 26 14.49 -0.77 17.19
C ALA A 26 15.58 -1.00 18.24
N GLY A 27 16.81 -0.65 17.91
CA GLY A 27 17.93 -0.72 18.83
C GLY A 27 19.25 -0.68 18.11
N LYS A 28 20.26 -1.34 18.70
CA LYS A 28 21.58 -1.47 18.11
C LYS A 28 21.90 -2.91 17.77
N LEU A 29 22.47 -3.13 16.60
CA LEU A 29 23.15 -4.38 16.25
C LEU A 29 24.64 -4.10 16.19
N LYS A 30 25.42 -4.72 17.08
CA LYS A 30 26.89 -4.56 17.16
C LYS A 30 27.37 -3.09 17.05
N ASN A 31 26.72 -2.21 17.81
CA ASN A 31 26.93 -0.76 17.88
C ASN A 31 26.39 0.09 16.71
N TYR A 32 25.75 -0.51 15.70
CA TYR A 32 25.05 0.24 14.64
C TYR A 32 23.57 0.41 14.97
N TRP A 33 23.04 1.62 14.82
CA TRP A 33 21.61 1.89 14.98
C TRP A 33 20.81 1.22 13.87
N CYS A 34 19.73 0.54 14.24
CA CYS A 34 18.97 -0.25 13.29
C CYS A 34 17.47 -0.27 13.58
N LEU A 35 16.69 -0.46 12.51
CA LEU A 35 15.28 -0.78 12.54
C LEU A 35 15.03 -2.07 11.78
N ILE A 36 14.23 -2.96 12.36
CA ILE A 36 13.80 -4.18 11.69
C ILE A 36 12.30 -4.13 11.50
N SER A 37 11.86 -4.38 10.26
CA SER A 37 10.44 -4.56 9.94
C SER A 37 10.18 -5.99 9.50
N VAL A 38 9.12 -6.59 10.01
CA VAL A 38 8.68 -7.94 9.67
C VAL A 38 7.23 -7.90 9.21
N ASN A 39 7.01 -8.22 7.94
CA ASN A 39 5.68 -8.38 7.34
C ASN A 39 5.38 -9.87 7.12
N PHE A 40 4.46 -10.42 7.91
CA PHE A 40 4.10 -11.84 7.80
C PHE A 40 3.21 -12.14 6.60
N TYR A 41 2.43 -11.17 6.11
CA TYR A 41 1.57 -11.34 4.94
C TYR A 41 2.40 -11.40 3.66
N GLU A 42 3.37 -10.48 3.52
CA GLU A 42 4.32 -10.47 2.41
C GLU A 42 5.46 -11.47 2.58
N LYS A 43 5.52 -12.16 3.73
CA LYS A 43 6.61 -13.07 4.12
C LYS A 43 7.98 -12.41 3.93
N LYS A 44 8.13 -11.17 4.42
CA LYS A 44 9.30 -10.32 4.18
C LYS A 44 9.85 -9.75 5.48
N CYS A 45 11.15 -9.82 5.66
CA CYS A 45 11.87 -9.10 6.72
C CYS A 45 12.80 -8.08 6.07
N SER A 46 12.86 -6.87 6.65
CA SER A 46 13.80 -5.83 6.23
C SER A 46 14.61 -5.35 7.42
N ILE A 47 15.93 -5.30 7.24
CA ILE A 47 16.90 -4.79 8.21
C ILE A 47 17.40 -3.45 7.67
N THR A 48 17.10 -2.36 8.35
CA THR A 48 17.56 -1.02 8.02
C THR A 48 18.62 -0.62 9.03
N ILE A 49 19.80 -0.23 8.56
CA ILE A 49 20.96 0.14 9.38
C ILE A 49 21.40 1.54 8.99
N GLY A 50 21.59 2.42 9.99
CA GLY A 50 22.22 3.72 9.80
C GLY A 50 23.71 3.53 9.52
N ALA A 51 24.15 3.92 8.33
CA ALA A 51 25.50 3.73 7.84
C ALA A 51 25.92 4.96 7.03
N HIS A 52 26.90 5.69 7.55
CA HIS A 52 27.39 6.92 6.96
C HIS A 52 28.91 6.89 6.83
N LYS A 53 29.42 7.50 5.76
CA LYS A 53 30.85 7.73 5.54
C LYS A 53 31.00 9.01 4.72
N GLU A 54 31.76 9.96 5.23
CA GLU A 54 32.12 11.17 4.49
C GLU A 54 32.90 10.79 3.21
N ASP A 55 32.63 11.45 2.09
CA ASP A 55 33.39 11.38 0.83
C ASP A 55 33.44 10.05 0.05
N THR A 56 32.42 9.18 0.13
CA THR A 56 32.42 7.94 -0.68
C THR A 56 31.70 8.09 -2.03
N HIS A 57 32.48 8.09 -3.13
CA HIS A 57 31.99 7.97 -4.51
C HIS A 57 31.54 6.55 -4.92
N LYS A 58 31.97 5.51 -4.19
CA LYS A 58 31.46 4.15 -4.39
C LYS A 58 30.19 3.96 -3.58
N SER A 59 29.09 3.67 -4.25
CA SER A 59 27.85 3.40 -3.55
C SER A 59 28.03 2.14 -2.69
N LEU A 60 27.70 2.21 -1.41
CA LEU A 60 27.74 1.07 -0.47
C LEU A 60 26.97 -0.17 -0.99
N ILE A 61 26.03 0.08 -1.89
CA ILE A 61 25.33 -0.93 -2.69
C ILE A 61 26.31 -1.78 -3.51
N GLU A 62 27.32 -1.21 -4.15
CA GLU A 62 28.31 -1.96 -4.95
C GLU A 62 29.07 -2.96 -4.09
N ILE A 63 29.52 -2.52 -2.91
CA ILE A 63 30.26 -3.38 -1.97
C ILE A 63 29.39 -4.56 -1.53
N LEU A 64 28.13 -4.30 -1.15
CA LEU A 64 27.24 -5.35 -0.63
C LEU A 64 26.63 -6.24 -1.73
N LYS A 65 26.58 -5.80 -2.98
CA LYS A 65 26.07 -6.62 -4.11
C LYS A 65 27.02 -7.74 -4.49
N ASP A 66 28.32 -7.55 -4.27
CA ASP A 66 29.34 -8.55 -4.58
C ASP A 66 29.38 -9.69 -3.54
N GLU A 67 28.80 -9.47 -2.36
CA GLU A 67 28.74 -10.45 -1.28
C GLU A 67 27.86 -11.67 -1.63
N PRO A 68 28.43 -12.89 -1.67
CA PRO A 68 27.70 -14.10 -2.06
C PRO A 68 26.43 -14.37 -1.24
N SER A 69 26.45 -14.05 0.06
CA SER A 69 25.33 -14.24 0.98
C SER A 69 24.16 -13.30 0.71
N LEU A 70 24.41 -12.16 0.05
CA LEU A 70 23.42 -11.11 -0.22
C LEU A 70 22.92 -11.06 -1.66
N LYS A 71 23.52 -11.83 -2.59
CA LYS A 71 23.18 -11.81 -4.03
C LYS A 71 21.69 -11.98 -4.36
N LYS A 72 20.93 -12.67 -3.52
CA LYS A 72 19.49 -12.94 -3.73
C LYS A 72 18.59 -11.93 -3.03
N GLU A 73 19.16 -11.04 -2.22
CA GLU A 73 18.41 -10.13 -1.37
C GLU A 73 18.32 -8.74 -2.01
N LYS A 74 17.22 -8.05 -1.72
CA LYS A 74 17.03 -6.69 -2.22
C LYS A 74 17.76 -5.72 -1.29
N ILE A 75 18.78 -5.06 -1.84
CA ILE A 75 19.57 -4.04 -1.15
C ILE A 75 19.17 -2.68 -1.72
N THR A 76 18.84 -1.74 -0.84
CA THR A 76 18.54 -0.35 -1.19
C THR A 76 19.25 0.58 -0.24
N THR A 77 19.74 1.72 -0.75
CA THR A 77 20.18 2.83 0.08
C THR A 77 19.22 3.99 -0.10
N GLU A 78 18.85 4.61 1.01
CA GLU A 78 18.04 5.82 1.07
C GLU A 78 18.65 6.64 2.19
N ASP A 79 18.99 7.90 1.90
CA ASP A 79 19.64 8.79 2.85
C ASP A 79 20.91 8.15 3.46
N ALA A 80 21.14 8.28 4.77
CA ALA A 80 22.25 7.65 5.49
C ALA A 80 21.95 6.21 5.95
N THR A 81 21.12 5.47 5.21
CA THR A 81 20.75 4.10 5.57
C THR A 81 20.97 3.07 4.46
N ILE A 82 21.23 1.84 4.88
CA ILE A 82 21.08 0.65 4.03
C ILE A 82 19.90 -0.14 4.52
N THR A 83 19.08 -0.62 3.59
CA THR A 83 18.03 -1.59 3.88
C THR A 83 18.25 -2.86 3.09
N ILE A 84 18.22 -4.00 3.81
CA ILE A 84 18.33 -5.34 3.24
C ILE A 84 17.02 -6.06 3.49
N SER A 85 16.35 -6.38 2.41
CA SER A 85 15.05 -7.05 2.39
C SER A 85 15.18 -8.48 1.91
N TYR A 86 14.76 -9.44 2.73
CA TYR A 86 14.79 -10.86 2.40
C TYR A 86 13.45 -11.55 2.68
N LYS A 87 13.20 -12.64 1.92
CA LYS A 87 12.01 -13.49 2.14
C LYS A 87 12.19 -14.32 3.40
N ILE A 88 11.16 -14.36 4.24
CA ILE A 88 11.09 -15.14 5.48
C ILE A 88 10.88 -16.62 5.09
N PRO A 89 11.84 -17.52 5.35
CA PRO A 89 11.63 -18.95 5.15
C PRO A 89 10.48 -19.50 5.99
N PHE A 90 9.84 -20.57 5.50
CA PHE A 90 8.66 -21.17 6.12
C PHE A 90 8.96 -21.78 7.52
N PHE A 91 10.21 -22.19 7.76
CA PHE A 91 10.66 -22.78 9.02
C PHE A 91 11.27 -21.74 9.98
N THR A 92 10.91 -21.82 11.26
CA THR A 92 11.16 -20.78 12.27
C THR A 92 12.63 -20.65 12.71
N SER A 93 13.34 -21.78 12.87
CA SER A 93 14.77 -21.80 13.23
C SER A 93 15.67 -21.24 12.12
N SER A 94 15.24 -21.37 10.86
CA SER A 94 15.96 -20.82 9.71
C SER A 94 15.92 -19.30 9.65
N ASN A 95 14.92 -18.64 10.26
CA ASN A 95 14.81 -17.19 10.26
C ASN A 95 15.96 -16.55 11.04
N ARG A 96 16.27 -17.09 12.23
CA ARG A 96 17.40 -16.62 13.03
C ARG A 96 18.71 -16.83 12.30
N LYS A 97 18.97 -18.03 11.76
CA LYS A 97 20.21 -18.33 11.03
C LYS A 97 20.44 -17.37 9.87
N LYS A 98 19.41 -17.13 9.06
CA LYS A 98 19.49 -16.20 7.92
C LYS A 98 19.65 -14.74 8.35
N PHE A 99 18.96 -14.34 9.42
CA PHE A 99 19.13 -13.02 10.01
C PHE A 99 20.57 -12.81 10.49
N ASP A 100 21.11 -13.77 11.25
CA ASP A 100 22.46 -13.75 11.78
C ASP A 100 23.48 -13.64 10.63
N GLU A 101 23.36 -14.46 9.58
CA GLU A 101 24.23 -14.42 8.39
C GLU A 101 24.24 -13.04 7.71
N ILE A 102 23.06 -12.44 7.50
CA ILE A 102 22.94 -11.10 6.89
C ILE A 102 23.57 -10.05 7.79
N VAL A 103 23.23 -10.03 9.09
CA VAL A 103 23.75 -9.05 10.05
C VAL A 103 25.27 -9.15 10.17
N GLU A 104 25.81 -10.36 10.25
CA GLU A 104 27.26 -10.60 10.31
C GLU A 104 27.98 -10.09 9.07
N THR A 105 27.49 -10.44 7.88
CA THR A 105 28.09 -9.99 6.60
C THR A 105 28.11 -8.47 6.55
N VAL A 106 26.94 -7.86 6.72
CA VAL A 106 26.75 -6.42 6.49
C VAL A 106 27.52 -5.60 7.50
N ILE A 107 27.43 -5.93 8.79
CA ILE A 107 28.15 -5.17 9.81
C ILE A 107 29.67 -5.35 9.66
N SER A 108 30.14 -6.53 9.25
CA SER A 108 31.56 -6.75 8.99
C SER A 108 32.05 -5.90 7.83
N ASP A 109 31.25 -5.75 6.78
CA ASP A 109 31.58 -4.88 5.65
C ASP A 109 31.55 -3.40 6.03
N LEU A 110 30.56 -2.98 6.82
CA LEU A 110 30.50 -1.62 7.35
C LEU A 110 31.74 -1.29 8.16
N LYS A 111 32.15 -2.19 9.05
CA LYS A 111 33.37 -2.01 9.86
C LYS A 111 34.63 -2.02 9.01
N ARG A 112 34.76 -2.95 8.06
CA ARG A 112 35.94 -3.07 7.18
C ARG A 112 36.13 -1.85 6.29
N ASN A 113 35.04 -1.16 5.96
CA ASN A 113 35.06 0.02 5.12
C ASN A 113 34.86 1.33 5.90
N ASP A 114 35.03 1.32 7.23
CA ASP A 114 34.99 2.51 8.11
C ASP A 114 33.67 3.30 8.06
N PHE A 115 32.54 2.62 7.93
CA PHE A 115 31.23 3.25 8.07
C PHE A 115 30.90 3.49 9.53
N SER A 116 30.49 4.72 9.84
CA SER A 116 29.92 5.09 11.13
C SER A 116 28.39 4.93 11.12
N THR A 117 27.77 5.03 12.30
CA THR A 117 26.32 5.02 12.46
C THR A 117 25.86 6.33 13.09
N GLY A 118 24.63 6.72 12.82
CA GLY A 118 24.02 7.92 13.37
C GLY A 118 22.58 8.05 12.91
N GLY A 119 22.16 9.29 12.76
CA GLY A 119 20.93 9.71 12.13
C GLY A 119 20.69 9.06 10.78
N PHE A 120 19.43 8.71 10.51
CA PHE A 120 19.06 8.00 9.28
C PHE A 120 18.97 8.94 8.08
N LEU A 121 19.00 10.26 8.26
CA LEU A 121 18.87 11.22 7.18
C LEU A 121 20.26 11.61 6.62
N ASP A 122 21.17 12.06 7.47
CA ASP A 122 22.48 12.54 7.06
C ASP A 122 23.65 11.85 7.78
N GLY A 123 23.37 10.95 8.73
CA GLY A 123 24.41 10.22 9.46
C GLY A 123 24.92 10.95 10.69
N THR A 124 24.37 12.12 11.04
CA THR A 124 24.77 12.87 12.22
C THR A 124 24.66 12.02 13.47
N ASN A 125 25.75 11.89 14.22
CA ASN A 125 25.81 11.13 15.45
C ASN A 125 26.06 12.06 16.63
N ASP A 126 25.01 12.74 17.08
CA ASP A 126 25.02 13.57 18.28
C ASP A 126 24.24 12.90 19.43
N SER A 127 24.26 13.53 20.61
CA SER A 127 23.60 13.00 21.82
C SER A 127 22.07 13.07 21.78
N THR A 128 21.47 13.56 20.69
CA THR A 128 20.03 13.84 20.58
C THR A 128 19.27 12.81 19.74
N LEU A 129 19.98 11.79 19.23
CA LEU A 129 19.38 10.75 18.41
C LEU A 129 18.24 10.03 19.13
N SER A 130 17.07 10.01 18.49
CA SER A 130 15.85 9.41 19.06
C SER A 130 15.02 8.70 17.99
N ILE A 131 14.14 7.78 18.42
CA ILE A 131 13.20 7.11 17.52
C ILE A 131 12.02 8.05 17.24
N VAL A 132 11.79 8.31 15.97
CA VAL A 132 10.70 9.15 15.49
C VAL A 132 9.79 8.34 14.58
N GLU A 133 8.49 8.42 14.85
CA GLU A 133 7.44 7.95 13.95
C GLU A 133 7.14 9.04 12.92
N ILE A 134 7.29 8.69 11.63
CA ILE A 134 6.92 9.55 10.51
C ILE A 134 6.01 8.72 9.59
N GLY A 135 4.71 9.02 9.64
CA GLY A 135 3.70 8.33 8.84
C GLY A 135 3.53 6.86 9.24
N GLN A 136 3.90 5.93 8.37
CA GLN A 136 3.83 4.47 8.61
C GLN A 136 5.20 3.84 8.90
N LYS A 137 6.26 4.65 9.03
CA LYS A 137 7.63 4.18 9.27
C LYS A 137 8.20 4.80 10.55
N TYR A 138 9.24 4.16 11.05
CA TYR A 138 10.09 4.68 12.11
C TYR A 138 11.44 5.08 11.53
N PHE A 139 12.10 6.05 12.17
CA PHE A 139 13.43 6.53 11.84
C PHE A 139 14.20 6.81 13.13
N TYR A 140 15.52 6.65 13.11
CA TYR A 140 16.38 7.28 14.09
C TYR A 140 16.79 8.63 13.55
N LEU A 141 16.41 9.71 14.23
CA LEU A 141 16.73 11.07 13.83
C LEU A 141 17.28 11.88 15.00
N THR A 142 18.28 12.71 14.71
CA THR A 142 18.72 13.78 15.64
C THR A 142 17.73 14.95 15.61
N GLU A 143 17.87 15.91 16.51
CA GLU A 143 17.01 17.10 16.50
C GLU A 143 17.19 17.95 15.24
N SER A 144 18.42 18.04 14.73
CA SER A 144 18.73 18.77 13.50
C SER A 144 18.10 18.09 12.27
N GLU A 145 18.22 16.77 12.16
CA GLU A 145 17.57 16.00 11.09
C GLU A 145 16.04 16.04 11.20
N LEU A 146 15.50 15.97 12.42
CA LEU A 146 14.07 16.10 12.66
C LEU A 146 13.54 17.44 12.16
N LYS A 147 14.26 18.53 12.44
CA LYS A 147 13.92 19.88 11.98
C LYS A 147 13.94 19.98 10.45
N LYS A 148 15.00 19.48 9.80
CA LYS A 148 15.09 19.40 8.33
C LYS A 148 13.91 18.63 7.74
N LYS A 149 13.56 17.49 8.34
CA LYS A 149 12.45 16.65 7.87
C LYS A 149 11.08 17.30 8.09
N SER A 150 10.89 18.05 9.18
CA SER A 150 9.66 18.82 9.39
C SER A 150 9.50 19.93 8.37
N GLU A 151 10.57 20.68 8.08
CA GLU A 151 10.56 21.76 7.08
C GLU A 151 10.27 21.21 5.67
N ASP A 152 10.90 20.09 5.27
CA ASP A 152 10.61 19.40 3.99
C ASP A 152 9.14 18.97 3.89
N LEU A 153 8.57 18.42 4.97
CA LEU A 153 7.15 18.03 5.00
C LEU A 153 6.20 19.23 4.94
N GLU A 154 6.56 20.36 5.55
CA GLU A 154 5.81 21.61 5.46
C GLU A 154 5.84 22.17 4.03
N LEU A 155 7.01 22.26 3.41
CA LEU A 155 7.15 22.67 2.01
C LEU A 155 6.33 21.77 1.07
N LYS A 156 6.41 20.45 1.22
CA LYS A 156 5.59 19.50 0.44
C LYS A 156 4.10 19.69 0.67
N ARG A 157 3.68 20.06 1.88
CA ARG A 157 2.28 20.36 2.18
C ARG A 157 1.83 21.62 1.46
N GLU A 158 2.63 22.68 1.51
CA GLU A 158 2.36 23.94 0.80
C GLU A 158 2.32 23.75 -0.72
N GLU A 159 3.28 23.03 -1.29
CA GLU A 159 3.29 22.66 -2.71
C GLU A 159 2.03 21.89 -3.10
N ASN A 160 1.58 20.95 -2.28
CA ASN A 160 0.37 20.17 -2.56
C ASN A 160 -0.91 21.03 -2.51
N ILE A 161 -0.99 21.96 -1.55
CA ILE A 161 -2.09 22.93 -1.46
C ILE A 161 -2.13 23.77 -2.74
N ASN A 162 -0.97 24.27 -3.18
CA ASN A 162 -0.84 25.14 -4.34
C ASN A 162 -0.95 24.41 -5.69
N LYS A 163 -0.72 23.09 -5.73
CA LYS A 163 -0.84 22.29 -6.95
C LYS A 163 -2.29 22.31 -7.45
N LYS A 164 -2.52 22.69 -8.72
CA LYS A 164 -3.86 22.64 -9.32
C LYS A 164 -4.28 21.20 -9.62
N GLU A 165 -5.55 20.89 -9.38
CA GLU A 165 -6.17 19.61 -9.76
C GLU A 165 -6.70 19.72 -11.18
N ASN A 166 -6.23 18.85 -12.09
CA ASN A 166 -6.81 18.74 -13.42
C ASN A 166 -8.08 17.89 -13.36
N PHE A 167 -9.10 18.42 -12.69
CA PHE A 167 -10.31 17.69 -12.31
C PHE A 167 -10.99 17.02 -13.51
N ILE A 168 -11.15 17.76 -14.61
CA ILE A 168 -11.80 17.27 -15.84
C ILE A 168 -11.04 16.06 -16.40
N LEU A 169 -9.71 16.14 -16.51
CA LEU A 169 -8.90 15.07 -17.06
C LEU A 169 -8.94 13.82 -16.16
N GLY A 170 -8.94 14.01 -14.84
CA GLY A 170 -9.14 12.94 -13.89
C GLY A 170 -10.47 12.22 -14.06
N ILE A 171 -11.57 12.96 -14.18
CA ILE A 171 -12.91 12.39 -14.38
C ILE A 171 -13.00 11.64 -15.71
N LEU A 172 -12.42 12.15 -16.79
CA LEU A 172 -12.36 11.43 -18.07
C LEU A 172 -11.67 10.07 -17.92
N GLY A 173 -10.58 10.01 -17.15
CA GLY A 173 -9.93 8.74 -16.82
C GLY A 173 -10.82 7.76 -16.04
N VAL A 174 -11.57 8.27 -15.05
CA VAL A 174 -12.49 7.46 -14.25
C VAL A 174 -13.64 6.91 -15.09
N ILE A 175 -14.18 7.71 -16.03
CA ILE A 175 -15.19 7.25 -16.99
C ILE A 175 -14.64 6.09 -17.83
N GLY A 176 -13.39 6.19 -18.30
CA GLY A 176 -12.73 5.09 -19.01
C GLY A 176 -12.64 3.81 -18.18
N VAL A 177 -12.23 3.91 -16.91
CA VAL A 177 -12.20 2.76 -15.98
C VAL A 177 -13.58 2.19 -15.72
N ALA A 178 -14.60 3.05 -15.54
CA ALA A 178 -15.97 2.64 -15.31
C ALA A 178 -16.54 1.83 -16.49
N LEU A 179 -16.30 2.28 -17.73
CA LEU A 179 -16.74 1.56 -18.94
C LEU A 179 -16.09 0.18 -19.05
N LEU A 180 -14.78 0.07 -18.80
CA LEU A 180 -14.09 -1.22 -18.73
C LEU A 180 -14.65 -2.11 -17.62
N GLY A 181 -14.99 -1.50 -16.48
CA GLY A 181 -15.62 -2.18 -15.36
C GLY A 181 -16.98 -2.77 -15.68
N ILE A 182 -17.84 -2.01 -16.37
CA ILE A 182 -19.15 -2.49 -16.84
C ILE A 182 -18.96 -3.71 -17.74
N LEU A 183 -18.05 -3.62 -18.72
CA LEU A 183 -17.80 -4.72 -19.65
C LEU A 183 -17.29 -5.97 -18.92
N ALA A 184 -16.30 -5.81 -18.03
CA ALA A 184 -15.75 -6.92 -17.25
C ALA A 184 -16.82 -7.59 -16.35
N TYR A 185 -17.67 -6.79 -15.72
CA TYR A 185 -18.75 -7.25 -14.86
C TYR A 185 -19.75 -8.10 -15.65
N ILE A 186 -20.21 -7.60 -16.80
CA ILE A 186 -21.14 -8.33 -17.68
C ILE A 186 -20.51 -9.64 -18.14
N LEU A 187 -19.28 -9.64 -18.66
CA LEU A 187 -18.61 -10.84 -19.15
C LEU A 187 -18.43 -11.90 -18.05
N ALA A 188 -18.09 -11.50 -16.83
CA ALA A 188 -18.00 -12.40 -15.69
C ALA A 188 -19.37 -13.01 -15.34
N GLY A 189 -20.43 -12.20 -15.34
CA GLY A 189 -21.80 -12.66 -15.13
C GLY A 189 -22.28 -13.65 -16.20
N ILE A 190 -21.96 -13.38 -17.48
CA ILE A 190 -22.25 -14.28 -18.60
C ILE A 190 -21.56 -15.64 -18.41
N ALA A 191 -20.31 -15.63 -17.95
CA ALA A 191 -19.52 -16.84 -17.71
C ALA A 191 -19.89 -17.57 -16.40
N GLY A 192 -20.83 -17.04 -15.61
CA GLY A 192 -21.24 -17.62 -14.32
C GLY A 192 -20.19 -17.47 -13.21
N TYR A 193 -19.23 -16.57 -13.38
CA TYR A 193 -18.24 -16.26 -12.34
C TYR A 193 -18.78 -15.28 -11.31
N TYR A 194 -18.24 -15.36 -10.09
CA TYR A 194 -18.60 -14.45 -9.02
C TYR A 194 -18.12 -13.03 -9.29
N VAL A 195 -19.07 -12.08 -9.38
CA VAL A 195 -18.83 -10.72 -9.86
C VAL A 195 -18.29 -9.74 -8.78
N TRP A 196 -18.34 -10.16 -7.52
CA TRP A 196 -17.94 -9.42 -6.32
C TRP A 196 -16.50 -8.90 -6.25
N ALA A 197 -15.54 -9.51 -6.96
CA ALA A 197 -14.15 -9.04 -6.97
C ALA A 197 -13.95 -7.77 -7.82
N ILE A 198 -14.85 -7.53 -8.78
CA ILE A 198 -14.73 -6.46 -9.77
C ILE A 198 -14.90 -5.07 -9.14
N PRO A 199 -15.93 -4.79 -8.29
CA PRO A 199 -16.07 -3.49 -7.64
C PRO A 199 -14.85 -3.07 -6.79
N ALA A 200 -14.24 -4.02 -6.08
CA ALA A 200 -13.06 -3.75 -5.25
C ALA A 200 -11.85 -3.33 -6.10
N PHE A 201 -11.59 -4.05 -7.20
CA PHE A 201 -10.47 -3.75 -8.10
C PHE A 201 -10.66 -2.42 -8.85
N LEU A 202 -11.87 -2.17 -9.34
CA LEU A 202 -12.21 -0.93 -10.07
C LEU A 202 -12.04 0.31 -9.20
N THR A 203 -12.34 0.21 -7.91
CA THR A 203 -12.20 1.35 -6.99
C THR A 203 -10.76 1.80 -6.83
N ALA A 204 -9.83 0.84 -6.65
CA ALA A 204 -8.41 1.12 -6.58
C ALA A 204 -7.90 1.70 -7.92
N MET A 205 -8.27 1.07 -9.03
CA MET A 205 -7.86 1.51 -10.37
C MET A 205 -8.36 2.92 -10.69
N ALA A 206 -9.64 3.23 -10.43
CA ALA A 206 -10.22 4.54 -10.68
C ALA A 206 -9.51 5.64 -9.90
N SER A 207 -9.20 5.38 -8.62
CA SER A 207 -8.47 6.34 -7.77
C SER A 207 -7.04 6.57 -8.24
N THR A 208 -6.35 5.51 -8.68
CA THR A 208 -4.99 5.61 -9.24
C THR A 208 -4.98 6.36 -10.57
N VAL A 209 -5.85 6.01 -11.51
CA VAL A 209 -5.97 6.67 -12.82
C VAL A 209 -6.36 8.14 -12.64
N TYR A 210 -7.32 8.43 -11.76
CA TYR A 210 -7.70 9.80 -11.45
C TYR A 210 -6.50 10.59 -10.94
N LYS A 211 -5.82 10.11 -9.89
CA LYS A 211 -4.68 10.83 -9.30
C LYS A 211 -3.54 11.05 -10.28
N HIS A 212 -3.29 10.08 -11.16
CA HIS A 212 -2.26 10.19 -12.20
C HIS A 212 -2.58 11.32 -13.19
N LEU A 213 -3.82 11.38 -13.68
CA LEU A 213 -4.25 12.36 -14.69
C LEU A 213 -4.56 13.74 -14.08
N ALA A 214 -5.21 13.78 -12.93
CA ALA A 214 -5.57 15.00 -12.23
C ALA A 214 -4.40 15.65 -11.48
N GLY A 215 -3.31 14.90 -11.25
CA GLY A 215 -2.12 15.33 -10.51
C GLY A 215 -2.29 15.38 -8.99
N LYS A 216 -3.51 15.52 -8.49
CA LYS A 216 -3.90 15.37 -7.08
C LYS A 216 -5.30 14.77 -6.97
N ILE A 217 -5.66 14.31 -5.77
CA ILE A 217 -7.01 13.89 -5.43
C ILE A 217 -7.50 14.71 -4.24
N SER A 218 -8.64 15.39 -4.41
CA SER A 218 -9.34 16.14 -3.37
C SER A 218 -10.49 15.32 -2.78
N ILE A 219 -11.03 15.81 -1.66
CA ILE A 219 -12.22 15.20 -1.04
C ILE A 219 -13.41 15.29 -2.01
N MET A 220 -13.56 16.42 -2.72
CA MET A 220 -14.62 16.62 -3.70
C MET A 220 -14.50 15.64 -4.86
N SER A 221 -13.31 15.47 -5.44
CA SER A 221 -13.14 14.49 -6.52
C SER A 221 -13.34 13.06 -6.08
N SER A 222 -12.93 12.72 -4.87
CA SER A 222 -13.18 11.39 -4.30
C SER A 222 -14.68 11.08 -4.22
N PHE A 223 -15.50 12.04 -3.79
CA PHE A 223 -16.95 11.89 -3.78
C PHE A 223 -17.53 11.68 -5.19
N VAL A 224 -17.05 12.43 -6.18
CA VAL A 224 -17.50 12.27 -7.58
C VAL A 224 -17.07 10.92 -8.16
N ILE A 225 -15.85 10.44 -7.86
CA ILE A 225 -15.39 9.09 -8.25
C ILE A 225 -16.33 8.03 -7.69
N PHE A 226 -16.68 8.13 -6.40
CA PHE A 226 -17.60 7.19 -5.77
C PHE A 226 -18.96 7.13 -6.47
N ILE A 227 -19.55 8.30 -6.78
CA ILE A 227 -20.83 8.38 -7.51
C ILE A 227 -20.71 7.71 -8.89
N LEU A 228 -19.66 8.01 -9.65
CA LEU A 228 -19.45 7.43 -10.97
C LEU A 228 -19.34 5.91 -10.91
N LEU A 229 -18.61 5.37 -9.92
CA LEU A 229 -18.50 3.93 -9.73
C LEU A 229 -19.82 3.29 -9.28
N ALA A 230 -20.60 3.97 -8.43
CA ALA A 230 -21.91 3.48 -8.00
C ALA A 230 -22.91 3.41 -9.17
N VAL A 231 -22.95 4.46 -10.01
CA VAL A 231 -23.76 4.48 -11.25
C VAL A 231 -23.29 3.39 -12.21
N SER A 232 -21.98 3.24 -12.39
CA SER A 232 -21.38 2.20 -13.22
C SER A 232 -21.77 0.80 -12.74
N LEU A 233 -21.75 0.54 -11.44
CA LEU A 233 -22.16 -0.73 -10.86
C LEU A 233 -23.64 -1.03 -11.10
N PHE A 234 -24.50 -0.02 -10.95
CA PHE A 234 -25.92 -0.17 -11.24
C PHE A 234 -26.15 -0.53 -12.71
N ILE A 235 -25.53 0.21 -13.65
CA ILE A 235 -25.63 -0.06 -15.09
C ILE A 235 -25.15 -1.48 -15.41
N ALA A 236 -24.01 -1.89 -14.85
CA ALA A 236 -23.45 -3.22 -15.08
C ALA A 236 -24.38 -4.33 -14.59
N THR A 237 -24.91 -4.20 -13.37
CA THR A 237 -25.84 -5.17 -12.78
C THR A 237 -27.14 -5.24 -13.59
N PHE A 238 -27.66 -4.10 -14.02
CA PHE A 238 -28.86 -4.02 -14.86
C PHE A 238 -28.65 -4.71 -16.22
N LEU A 239 -27.55 -4.42 -16.91
CA LEU A 239 -27.24 -5.05 -18.20
C LEU A 239 -26.99 -6.55 -18.08
N GLU A 240 -26.36 -7.00 -16.99
CA GLU A 240 -26.19 -8.43 -16.72
C GLU A 240 -27.55 -9.13 -16.55
N TYR A 241 -28.48 -8.54 -15.80
CA TYR A 241 -29.82 -9.10 -15.61
C TYR A 241 -30.64 -9.07 -16.90
N ALA A 242 -30.56 -7.98 -17.68
CA ALA A 242 -31.17 -7.93 -19.01
C ALA A 242 -30.63 -9.05 -19.91
N TRP A 243 -29.32 -9.36 -19.83
CA TRP A 243 -28.74 -10.47 -20.58
C TRP A 243 -29.24 -11.84 -20.10
N ARG A 244 -29.36 -12.04 -18.77
CA ARG A 244 -29.92 -13.27 -18.19
C ARG A 244 -31.36 -13.49 -18.65
N LEU A 245 -32.19 -12.44 -18.62
CA LEU A 245 -33.56 -12.48 -19.14
C LEU A 245 -33.58 -12.81 -20.63
N TYR A 246 -32.73 -12.17 -21.43
CA TYR A 246 -32.63 -12.44 -22.87
C TYR A 246 -32.29 -13.90 -23.15
N ARG A 247 -31.35 -14.49 -22.38
CA ARG A 247 -31.00 -15.90 -22.53
C ARG A 247 -32.18 -16.84 -22.25
N ILE A 248 -33.05 -16.50 -21.31
CA ILE A 248 -34.24 -17.29 -20.99
C ILE A 248 -35.28 -17.12 -22.11
N TYR A 249 -35.66 -15.89 -22.44
CA TYR A 249 -36.73 -15.65 -23.41
C TYR A 249 -36.39 -16.12 -24.83
N LYS A 250 -35.12 -16.04 -25.26
CA LYS A 250 -34.72 -16.52 -26.59
C LYS A 250 -34.86 -18.03 -26.78
N GLU A 251 -34.95 -18.80 -25.69
CA GLU A 251 -35.16 -20.25 -25.76
C GLU A 251 -36.61 -20.59 -26.14
N GLU A 252 -37.56 -19.72 -25.80
CA GLU A 252 -39.00 -19.93 -26.02
C GLU A 252 -39.60 -19.02 -27.10
N TYR A 253 -39.00 -17.85 -27.33
CA TYR A 253 -39.53 -16.79 -28.21
C TYR A 253 -38.46 -16.26 -29.16
N ILE A 254 -38.88 -15.80 -30.35
CA ILE A 254 -38.02 -15.06 -31.27
C ILE A 254 -37.96 -13.60 -30.79
N VAL A 255 -36.99 -13.31 -29.93
CA VAL A 255 -36.76 -11.97 -29.37
C VAL A 255 -35.31 -11.54 -29.52
N THR A 256 -35.09 -10.25 -29.66
CA THR A 256 -33.75 -9.65 -29.68
C THR A 256 -33.36 -9.15 -28.29
N PHE A 257 -32.05 -9.00 -28.05
CA PHE A 257 -31.57 -8.43 -26.79
C PHE A 257 -32.12 -7.02 -26.52
N MET A 258 -32.26 -6.19 -27.56
CA MET A 258 -32.77 -4.82 -27.41
C MET A 258 -34.25 -4.77 -27.03
N GLU A 259 -35.06 -5.71 -27.48
CA GLU A 259 -36.47 -5.84 -27.05
C GLU A 259 -36.52 -6.21 -25.57
N VAL A 260 -35.75 -7.22 -25.15
CA VAL A 260 -35.69 -7.62 -23.74
C VAL A 260 -35.11 -6.51 -22.86
N LEU A 261 -34.10 -5.76 -23.34
CA LEU A 261 -33.51 -4.64 -22.61
C LEU A 261 -34.52 -3.52 -22.33
N LYS A 262 -35.44 -3.26 -23.26
CA LYS A 262 -36.51 -2.24 -23.07
C LYS A 262 -37.52 -2.66 -22.00
N GLU A 263 -37.86 -3.95 -21.96
CA GLU A 263 -38.81 -4.52 -21.00
C GLU A 263 -38.15 -4.84 -19.64
N ALA A 264 -36.82 -5.01 -19.61
CA ALA A 264 -36.06 -5.41 -18.43
C ALA A 264 -36.33 -4.55 -17.18
N PRO A 265 -36.44 -3.21 -17.23
CA PRO A 265 -36.75 -2.40 -16.04
C PRO A 265 -38.05 -2.84 -15.38
N GLN A 266 -39.10 -3.07 -16.16
CA GLN A 266 -40.40 -3.47 -15.65
C GLN A 266 -40.33 -4.90 -15.08
N ILE A 267 -39.78 -5.84 -15.85
CA ILE A 267 -39.64 -7.24 -15.43
C ILE A 267 -38.84 -7.36 -14.12
N ILE A 268 -37.71 -6.64 -14.02
CA ILE A 268 -36.84 -6.65 -12.83
C ILE A 268 -37.57 -6.09 -11.61
N LEU A 269 -38.46 -5.11 -11.77
CA LEU A 269 -39.13 -4.45 -10.64
C LEU A 269 -40.43 -5.15 -10.20
N GLU A 270 -41.12 -5.81 -11.13
CA GLU A 270 -42.44 -6.41 -10.91
C GLU A 270 -42.39 -7.90 -10.59
N VAL A 271 -41.44 -8.66 -11.16
CA VAL A 271 -41.30 -10.09 -10.87
C VAL A 271 -40.57 -10.29 -9.53
N PRO A 272 -41.23 -10.83 -8.48
CA PRO A 272 -40.66 -10.85 -7.13
C PRO A 272 -39.30 -11.54 -7.01
N ASP A 273 -39.12 -12.67 -7.69
CA ASP A 273 -37.88 -13.46 -7.63
C ASP A 273 -36.72 -12.73 -8.33
N VAL A 274 -36.97 -12.12 -9.49
CA VAL A 274 -35.97 -11.35 -10.24
C VAL A 274 -35.58 -10.09 -9.45
N LYS A 275 -36.58 -9.37 -8.91
CA LYS A 275 -36.37 -8.19 -8.07
C LYS A 275 -35.51 -8.50 -6.85
N SER A 276 -35.84 -9.59 -6.15
CA SER A 276 -35.13 -10.04 -4.96
C SER A 276 -33.67 -10.36 -5.29
N ALA A 277 -33.44 -11.13 -6.36
CA ALA A 277 -32.09 -11.47 -6.81
C ALA A 277 -31.28 -10.22 -7.23
N PHE A 278 -31.87 -9.35 -8.04
CA PHE A 278 -31.23 -8.10 -8.49
C PHE A 278 -30.86 -7.21 -7.31
N THR A 279 -31.80 -7.02 -6.37
CA THR A 279 -31.59 -6.19 -5.18
C THR A 279 -30.49 -6.77 -4.30
N ARG A 280 -30.48 -8.08 -4.08
CA ARG A 280 -29.44 -8.75 -3.30
C ARG A 280 -28.06 -8.56 -3.93
N ASP A 281 -27.94 -8.80 -5.23
CA ASP A 281 -26.66 -8.69 -5.92
C ASP A 281 -26.18 -7.23 -5.96
N LEU A 282 -27.08 -6.27 -6.16
CA LEU A 282 -26.76 -4.84 -6.09
C LEU A 282 -26.31 -4.43 -4.69
N LEU A 283 -26.96 -4.91 -3.63
CA LEU A 283 -26.59 -4.61 -2.25
C LEU A 283 -25.25 -5.23 -1.85
N ILE A 284 -24.98 -6.48 -2.23
CA ILE A 284 -23.72 -7.16 -1.94
C ILE A 284 -22.57 -6.42 -2.65
N ASN A 285 -22.69 -6.21 -3.96
CA ASN A 285 -21.64 -5.54 -4.73
C ASN A 285 -21.50 -4.06 -4.34
N GLY A 286 -22.60 -3.39 -4.00
CA GLY A 286 -22.60 -2.02 -3.49
C GLY A 286 -21.91 -1.92 -2.13
N GLY A 287 -22.15 -2.87 -1.23
CA GLY A 287 -21.43 -2.98 0.04
C GLY A 287 -19.93 -3.17 -0.15
N ILE A 288 -19.53 -4.02 -1.10
CA ILE A 288 -18.11 -4.22 -1.44
C ILE A 288 -17.50 -2.97 -2.06
N LEU A 289 -18.22 -2.27 -2.95
CA LEU A 289 -17.78 -0.99 -3.51
C LEU A 289 -17.51 0.02 -2.39
N VAL A 290 -18.45 0.18 -1.46
CA VAL A 290 -18.30 1.09 -0.31
C VAL A 290 -17.10 0.71 0.54
N LEU A 291 -16.94 -0.56 0.91
CA LEU A 291 -15.80 -1.03 1.69
C LEU A 291 -14.48 -0.81 0.95
N GLY A 292 -14.41 -1.18 -0.34
CA GLY A 292 -13.24 -0.97 -1.19
C GLY A 292 -12.88 0.50 -1.32
N PHE A 293 -13.88 1.38 -1.42
CA PHE A 293 -13.69 2.83 -1.46
C PHE A 293 -13.13 3.38 -0.16
N ILE A 294 -13.70 2.99 0.98
CA ILE A 294 -13.20 3.37 2.30
C ILE A 294 -11.74 2.93 2.48
N ILE A 295 -11.42 1.68 2.15
CA ILE A 295 -10.04 1.14 2.28
C ILE A 295 -9.08 1.90 1.37
N THR A 296 -9.45 2.09 0.10
CA THR A 296 -8.61 2.80 -0.89
C THR A 296 -8.36 4.24 -0.45
N PHE A 297 -9.40 4.93 0.00
CA PHE A 297 -9.29 6.33 0.42
C PHE A 297 -8.50 6.49 1.72
N ILE A 298 -8.71 5.63 2.72
CA ILE A 298 -7.90 5.62 3.95
C ILE A 298 -6.43 5.31 3.61
N SER A 299 -6.17 4.37 2.70
CA SER A 299 -4.82 4.04 2.27
C SER A 299 -4.15 5.21 1.54
N ALA A 300 -4.87 5.87 0.62
CA ALA A 300 -4.39 7.04 -0.08
C ALA A 300 -4.11 8.20 0.89
N TYR A 301 -5.00 8.45 1.84
CA TYR A 301 -4.83 9.47 2.88
C TYR A 301 -3.61 9.21 3.76
N LYS A 302 -3.38 7.96 4.19
CA LYS A 302 -2.21 7.58 5.01
C LYS A 302 -0.89 7.62 4.24
N ALA A 303 -0.93 7.50 2.92
CA ALA A 303 0.27 7.46 2.07
C ALA A 303 0.74 8.85 1.63
N GLU A 304 -0.04 9.91 1.84
CA GLU A 304 0.34 11.25 1.40
C GLU A 304 1.15 12.01 2.44
N ASP A 305 2.29 12.55 2.01
CA ASP A 305 3.20 13.37 2.83
C ASP A 305 2.47 14.52 3.53
N ARG A 306 1.47 15.13 2.88
CA ARG A 306 0.69 16.25 3.45
C ARG A 306 -0.02 15.91 4.77
N PHE A 307 -0.36 14.63 4.99
CA PHE A 307 -1.02 14.14 6.20
C PHE A 307 -0.08 13.41 7.15
N THR A 308 1.20 13.32 6.78
CA THR A 308 2.21 12.68 7.61
C THR A 308 2.44 13.52 8.87
N LYS A 309 2.27 12.87 10.01
CA LYS A 309 2.58 13.44 11.32
C LYS A 309 3.91 12.89 11.81
N ILE A 310 4.66 13.77 12.45
CA ILE A 310 5.89 13.45 13.17
C ILE A 310 5.51 13.22 14.63
N LYS A 311 5.96 12.11 15.21
CA LYS A 311 5.79 11.83 16.64
C LYS A 311 7.06 11.21 17.20
N ARG A 312 7.67 11.86 18.21
CA ARG A 312 8.77 11.26 18.98
C ARG A 312 8.23 10.09 19.81
N ILE A 313 8.99 9.01 19.87
CA ILE A 313 8.71 7.86 20.72
C ILE A 313 9.55 8.03 21.99
N ASP A 314 8.93 8.52 23.06
CA ASP A 314 9.62 8.67 24.34
C ASP A 314 10.04 7.30 24.87
N ASP A 315 11.31 7.17 25.26
CA ASP A 315 11.84 5.93 25.81
C ASP A 315 11.26 5.57 27.18
N ASN A 316 10.65 6.54 27.87
CA ASN A 316 10.13 6.41 29.25
C ASN A 316 8.61 6.25 29.39
N LYS A 317 7.84 6.15 28.31
CA LYS A 317 6.37 5.93 28.41
C LYS A 317 5.87 4.88 27.42
N MET A 318 6.17 3.61 27.72
CA MET A 318 5.30 2.46 27.42
C MET A 318 5.50 1.38 28.48
#